data_AF-A0A976PFN8-F1
#
_entry.id   AF-A0A976PFN8-F1
#
_cell.length_a   1.000
_cell.length_b   1.000
_cell.length_c   1.000
_cell.angle_alpha   90.00
_cell.angle_beta   90.00
_cell.angle_gamma   90.00
#
_symmetry.space_group_name_H-M   'P 1'
#
loop_
_entity.id
_entity.type
_entity.pdbx_description
1 polymer ?
#
loop_
_entity_poly.entity_id
_entity_poly.type
_entity_poly.pdbx_seq_one_letter_code
_entity_poly.pdbx_strand_id
1 'polypeptide(L)'
;MKLESLKDKTWAEINEKIHSSPITSIFQREFATTGDRDLQIHLFTTLIKVAWIDRSLSKLEYAYILKKVGQLLREDDEILLKQQFDLVSAMVRKNINSRDYIPWHIAFLAKKLGDNTAKFMDILVGLISADDKMDKREEKFLEDFAHLVGVSGKELQEYKVNCRFRLIEFQKEEKIPEAAADESQPHPEIKLELDF
;
A
#
# COMPACT_ATOMS: atom_id res chain seq x y z
N MET A 1 17.26 -5.90 5.21
CA MET A 1 17.49 -6.24 3.79
C MET A 1 17.15 -5.02 2.92
N LYS A 2 17.92 -4.72 1.86
CA LYS A 2 17.65 -3.58 0.95
C LYS A 2 16.80 -4.04 -0.24
N LEU A 3 15.93 -3.19 -0.76
CA LEU A 3 15.10 -3.49 -1.95
C LEU A 3 15.95 -3.88 -3.17
N GLU A 4 17.09 -3.22 -3.35
CA GLU A 4 18.06 -3.53 -4.41
C GLU A 4 18.49 -5.01 -4.43
N SER A 5 18.65 -5.64 -3.26
CA SER A 5 19.03 -7.06 -3.18
C SER A 5 17.95 -8.04 -3.63
N LEU A 6 16.73 -7.57 -3.89
CA LEU A 6 15.62 -8.38 -4.38
C LEU A 6 15.40 -8.27 -5.90
N LYS A 7 16.12 -7.36 -6.58
CA LYS A 7 15.95 -7.13 -8.04
C LYS A 7 16.19 -8.40 -8.85
N ASP A 8 17.21 -9.17 -8.48
CA ASP A 8 17.64 -10.38 -9.20
C ASP A 8 16.95 -11.65 -8.69
N LYS A 9 16.04 -11.54 -7.71
CA LYS A 9 15.30 -12.69 -7.21
C LYS A 9 14.31 -13.19 -8.26
N THR A 10 14.28 -14.51 -8.41
CA THR A 10 13.35 -15.18 -9.31
C THR A 10 11.91 -15.04 -8.81
N TRP A 11 10.95 -15.22 -9.72
CA TRP A 11 9.54 -15.26 -9.34
C TRP A 11 9.27 -16.35 -8.29
N ALA A 12 9.87 -17.53 -8.44
CA ALA A 12 9.70 -18.64 -7.52
C ALA A 12 10.18 -18.29 -6.10
N GLU A 13 11.37 -17.70 -5.96
CA GLU A 13 11.91 -17.29 -4.64
C GLU A 13 11.03 -16.24 -3.96
N ILE A 14 10.54 -15.24 -4.72
CA ILE A 14 9.66 -14.21 -4.16
C ILE A 14 8.34 -14.81 -3.73
N ASN A 15 7.75 -15.67 -4.59
CA ASN A 15 6.46 -16.28 -4.34
C ASN A 15 6.50 -17.23 -3.13
N GLU A 16 7.54 -18.05 -3.02
CA GLU A 16 7.76 -18.91 -1.85
C GLU A 16 7.84 -18.07 -0.56
N LYS A 17 8.61 -16.97 -0.61
CA LYS A 17 8.88 -16.18 0.59
C LYS A 17 7.68 -15.38 1.09
N ILE A 18 6.87 -14.82 0.21
CA ILE A 18 5.66 -14.09 0.62
C ILE A 18 4.54 -15.04 1.08
N HIS A 19 4.46 -16.25 0.54
CA HIS A 19 3.47 -17.25 0.97
C HIS A 19 3.82 -17.86 2.32
N SER A 20 5.08 -17.79 2.74
CA SER A 20 5.51 -18.07 4.11
C SER A 20 5.39 -16.87 5.06
N SER A 21 4.85 -15.73 4.62
CA SER A 21 4.67 -14.54 5.45
C SER A 21 3.47 -14.71 6.38
N PRO A 22 3.60 -14.42 7.69
CA PRO A 22 2.48 -14.45 8.63
C PRO A 22 1.30 -13.57 8.20
N ILE A 23 1.59 -12.42 7.56
CA ILE A 23 0.57 -11.52 7.01
C ILE A 23 -0.27 -12.24 5.96
N THR A 24 0.38 -12.92 5.01
CA THR A 24 -0.26 -13.68 3.94
C THR A 24 -1.10 -14.83 4.49
N SER A 25 -0.54 -15.63 5.40
CA SER A 25 -1.24 -16.78 5.98
C SER A 25 -2.47 -16.38 6.77
N ILE A 26 -2.38 -15.34 7.62
CA ILE A 26 -3.53 -14.84 8.40
C ILE A 26 -4.58 -14.27 7.47
N PHE A 27 -4.20 -13.40 6.54
CA PHE A 27 -5.15 -12.79 5.60
C PHE A 27 -5.91 -13.82 4.77
N GLN A 28 -5.21 -14.83 4.24
CA GLN A 28 -5.82 -15.91 3.47
C GLN A 28 -6.76 -16.79 4.32
N ARG A 29 -6.45 -16.98 5.61
CA ARG A 29 -7.31 -17.69 6.57
C ARG A 29 -8.60 -16.91 6.85
N GLU A 30 -8.49 -15.61 7.11
CA GLU A 30 -9.65 -14.77 7.47
C GLU A 30 -10.56 -14.48 6.26
N PHE A 31 -10.00 -14.40 5.05
CA PHE A 31 -10.70 -13.93 3.87
C PHE A 31 -10.63 -14.91 2.68
N ALA A 32 -11.07 -16.16 2.89
CA ALA A 32 -11.08 -17.27 1.93
C ALA A 32 -11.03 -16.90 0.43
N THR A 33 -10.19 -17.63 -0.31
CA THR A 33 -9.63 -17.37 -1.65
C THR A 33 -10.63 -17.25 -2.80
N THR A 34 -11.33 -16.13 -2.92
CA THR A 34 -12.04 -15.76 -4.15
C THR A 34 -11.49 -14.46 -4.74
N GLY A 35 -11.04 -14.47 -5.99
CA GLY A 35 -10.49 -13.31 -6.71
C GLY A 35 -8.96 -13.15 -6.64
N ASP A 36 -8.42 -12.04 -7.16
CA ASP A 36 -6.98 -11.69 -7.13
C ASP A 36 -6.57 -11.09 -5.76
N ARG A 37 -6.98 -11.76 -4.67
CA ARG A 37 -6.71 -11.32 -3.28
C ARG A 37 -5.22 -11.39 -2.89
N ASP A 38 -4.45 -12.14 -3.66
CA ASP A 38 -2.99 -12.20 -3.54
C ASP A 38 -2.38 -10.84 -3.91
N LEU A 39 -2.82 -10.21 -5.01
CA LEU A 39 -2.41 -8.83 -5.32
C LEU A 39 -2.84 -7.85 -4.23
N GLN A 40 -4.07 -7.98 -3.72
CA GLN A 40 -4.65 -7.07 -2.72
C GLN A 40 -3.83 -6.98 -1.42
N ILE A 41 -3.44 -8.12 -0.84
CA ILE A 41 -2.68 -8.10 0.41
C ILE A 41 -1.32 -7.43 0.24
N HIS A 42 -0.67 -7.65 -0.90
CA HIS A 42 0.63 -7.04 -1.18
C HIS A 42 0.50 -5.53 -1.46
N LEU A 43 -0.58 -5.09 -2.12
CA LEU A 43 -0.93 -3.68 -2.29
C LEU A 43 -1.09 -2.99 -0.93
N PHE A 44 -1.95 -3.53 -0.07
CA PHE A 44 -2.19 -2.99 1.26
C PHE A 44 -0.93 -2.97 2.11
N THR A 45 -0.18 -4.07 2.16
CA THR A 45 1.06 -4.13 2.95
C THR A 45 2.06 -3.04 2.52
N THR A 46 2.18 -2.81 1.22
CA THR A 46 3.09 -1.80 0.67
C THR A 46 2.62 -0.38 0.97
N LEU A 47 1.34 -0.07 0.73
CA LEU A 47 0.77 1.25 0.99
C LEU A 47 0.79 1.60 2.48
N ILE A 48 0.43 0.66 3.34
CA ILE A 48 0.53 0.82 4.79
C ILE A 48 1.99 1.06 5.17
N LYS A 49 2.94 0.30 4.64
CA LYS A 49 4.35 0.54 4.96
C LYS A 49 4.79 1.98 4.68
N VAL A 50 4.30 2.54 3.57
CA VAL A 50 4.62 3.89 3.12
C VAL A 50 3.99 4.92 4.06
N ALA A 51 2.68 4.86 4.29
CA ALA A 51 2.01 5.76 5.23
C ALA A 51 2.63 5.73 6.64
N TRP A 52 3.16 4.58 7.05
CA TRP A 52 3.81 4.44 8.36
C TRP A 52 5.25 4.96 8.42
N ILE A 53 5.81 5.50 7.34
CA ILE A 53 7.07 6.28 7.39
C ILE A 53 6.88 7.51 8.31
N ASP A 54 5.68 8.08 8.31
CA ASP A 54 5.27 9.26 9.09
C ASP A 54 4.47 8.92 10.35
N ARG A 55 4.41 7.62 10.67
CA ARG A 55 3.88 7.04 11.93
C ARG A 55 2.37 7.22 12.15
N SER A 56 1.64 7.79 11.21
CA SER A 56 0.19 7.90 11.24
C SER A 56 -0.39 7.87 9.84
N LEU A 57 -1.64 7.45 9.73
CA LEU A 57 -2.42 7.50 8.50
C LEU A 57 -3.55 8.51 8.69
N SER A 58 -3.61 9.55 7.85
CA SER A 58 -4.65 10.59 7.91
C SER A 58 -5.98 10.09 7.36
N LYS A 59 -7.08 10.83 7.60
CA LYS A 59 -8.38 10.45 7.03
C LYS A 59 -8.38 10.50 5.52
N LEU A 60 -7.71 11.49 4.95
CA LEU A 60 -7.60 11.65 3.50
C LEU A 60 -6.83 10.48 2.89
N GLU A 61 -5.69 10.11 3.46
CA GLU A 61 -4.87 8.99 2.99
C GLU A 61 -5.62 7.66 3.07
N TYR A 62 -6.31 7.42 4.18
CA TYR A 62 -7.12 6.21 4.37
C TYR A 62 -8.21 6.11 3.31
N ALA A 63 -8.99 7.18 3.12
CA ALA A 63 -10.04 7.22 2.10
C ALA A 63 -9.46 7.05 0.69
N TYR A 64 -8.33 7.71 0.42
CA TYR A 64 -7.64 7.64 -0.87
C TYR A 64 -7.18 6.23 -1.20
N ILE A 65 -6.52 5.54 -0.25
CA ILE A 65 -6.11 4.15 -0.41
C ILE A 65 -7.32 3.26 -0.69
N LEU A 66 -8.36 3.32 0.15
CA LEU A 66 -9.54 2.46 -0.03
C LEU A 66 -10.18 2.70 -1.40
N LYS A 67 -10.44 3.95 -1.78
CA LYS A 67 -11.07 4.24 -3.06
C LYS A 67 -10.25 3.74 -4.25
N LYS A 68 -8.96 4.08 -4.29
CA LYS A 68 -8.12 3.79 -5.44
C LYS A 68 -7.74 2.32 -5.53
N VAL A 69 -7.53 1.64 -4.41
CA VAL A 69 -7.30 0.19 -4.39
C VAL A 69 -8.57 -0.56 -4.77
N GLY A 70 -9.75 -0.12 -4.29
CA GLY A 70 -11.04 -0.69 -4.73
C GLY A 70 -11.22 -0.60 -6.24
N GLN A 71 -10.96 0.58 -6.83
CA GLN A 71 -10.98 0.77 -8.28
C GLN A 71 -9.95 -0.10 -9.03
N LEU A 72 -8.74 -0.26 -8.46
CA LEU A 72 -7.69 -1.08 -9.06
C LEU A 72 -8.07 -2.56 -9.10
N LEU A 73 -8.67 -3.05 -8.01
CA LEU A 73 -9.06 -4.44 -7.83
C LEU A 73 -10.45 -4.77 -8.36
N ARG A 74 -11.23 -3.74 -8.74
CA ARG A 74 -12.66 -3.86 -9.06
C ARG A 74 -13.44 -4.50 -7.90
N GLU A 75 -13.10 -4.09 -6.69
CA GLU A 75 -13.80 -4.47 -5.46
C GLU A 75 -14.82 -3.38 -5.14
N ASP A 76 -16.09 -3.74 -5.29
CA ASP A 76 -17.22 -2.83 -5.05
C ASP A 76 -17.74 -2.95 -3.60
N ASP A 77 -17.34 -3.98 -2.85
CA ASP A 77 -17.69 -4.12 -1.44
C ASP A 77 -16.74 -3.29 -0.55
N GLU A 78 -17.11 -2.03 -0.36
CA GLU A 78 -16.35 -1.09 0.48
C GLU A 78 -16.21 -1.58 1.94
N ILE A 79 -17.19 -2.31 2.48
CA ILE A 79 -17.15 -2.81 3.85
C ILE A 79 -16.08 -3.90 3.97
N LEU A 80 -16.09 -4.86 3.04
CA LEU A 80 -15.09 -5.91 2.97
C LEU A 80 -13.68 -5.33 2.74
N LEU A 81 -13.55 -4.40 1.80
CA LEU A 81 -12.28 -3.74 1.48
C LEU A 81 -11.70 -3.04 2.71
N LYS A 82 -12.57 -2.36 3.47
CA LYS A 82 -12.22 -1.71 4.73
C LYS A 82 -11.74 -2.73 5.78
N GLN A 83 -12.50 -3.81 5.99
CA GLN A 83 -12.13 -4.87 6.95
C GLN A 83 -10.79 -5.50 6.61
N GLN A 84 -10.52 -5.74 5.33
CA GLN A 84 -9.27 -6.30 4.83
C GLN A 84 -8.09 -5.33 5.05
N PHE A 85 -8.26 -4.06 4.71
CA PHE A 85 -7.23 -3.04 4.95
C PHE A 85 -6.93 -2.88 6.45
N ASP A 86 -7.98 -2.82 7.27
CA ASP A 86 -7.88 -2.71 8.72
C ASP A 86 -7.12 -3.89 9.35
N LEU A 87 -7.38 -5.12 8.86
CA LEU A 87 -6.65 -6.32 9.28
C LEU A 87 -5.16 -6.20 8.95
N VAL A 88 -4.81 -5.87 7.71
CA VAL A 88 -3.41 -5.73 7.27
C VAL A 88 -2.71 -4.63 8.06
N SER A 89 -3.39 -3.49 8.30
CA SER A 89 -2.87 -2.36 9.07
C SER A 89 -2.54 -2.78 10.51
N ALA A 90 -3.44 -3.53 11.17
CA ALA A 90 -3.19 -4.06 12.50
C ALA A 90 -2.00 -5.03 12.55
N MET A 91 -1.85 -5.90 11.54
CA MET A 91 -0.73 -6.86 11.47
C MET A 91 0.62 -6.19 11.22
N VAL A 92 0.67 -5.20 10.32
CA VAL A 92 1.89 -4.43 10.05
C VAL A 92 2.30 -3.64 11.30
N ARG A 93 1.34 -3.02 12.00
CA ARG A 93 1.58 -2.26 13.24
C ARG A 93 2.08 -3.13 14.40
N LYS A 94 1.45 -4.29 14.63
CA LYS A 94 1.84 -5.23 15.70
C LYS A 94 3.20 -5.91 15.42
N ASN A 95 3.83 -5.61 14.29
CA ASN A 95 5.15 -6.08 13.92
C ASN A 95 5.26 -7.60 14.03
N ILE A 96 4.25 -8.32 13.53
CA ILE A 96 4.21 -9.80 13.44
C ILE A 96 5.33 -10.24 12.50
N ASN A 97 6.59 -10.25 12.96
CA ASN A 97 7.82 -10.48 12.18
C ASN A 97 7.83 -9.87 10.76
N SER A 98 7.06 -8.81 10.53
CA SER A 98 6.62 -8.38 9.18
C SER A 98 7.62 -7.48 8.50
N ARG A 99 8.53 -6.85 9.27
CA ARG A 99 9.61 -6.02 8.75
C ARG A 99 10.51 -6.76 7.77
N ASP A 100 10.75 -8.04 7.98
CA ASP A 100 11.58 -8.85 7.09
C ASP A 100 10.86 -9.24 5.80
N TYR A 101 9.53 -9.27 5.81
CA TYR A 101 8.69 -9.61 4.65
C TYR A 101 8.29 -8.40 3.82
N ILE A 102 8.21 -7.20 4.38
CA ILE A 102 7.84 -5.97 3.66
C ILE A 102 8.60 -5.79 2.33
N PRO A 103 9.95 -5.92 2.28
CA PRO A 103 10.66 -5.82 1.01
C PRO A 103 10.23 -6.86 -0.03
N TRP A 104 9.83 -8.06 0.41
CA TRP A 104 9.33 -9.12 -0.47
C TRP A 104 7.93 -8.83 -1.00
N HIS A 105 7.04 -8.23 -0.19
CA HIS A 105 5.73 -7.76 -0.66
C HIS A 105 5.91 -6.69 -1.76
N ILE A 106 6.87 -5.78 -1.59
CA ILE A 106 7.21 -4.75 -2.58
C ILE A 106 7.76 -5.39 -3.87
N ALA A 107 8.71 -6.34 -3.75
CA ALA A 107 9.26 -7.03 -4.91
C ALA A 107 8.22 -7.88 -5.65
N PHE A 108 7.28 -8.49 -4.93
CA PHE A 108 6.15 -9.18 -5.52
C PHE A 108 5.29 -8.23 -6.34
N LEU A 109 4.87 -7.10 -5.77
CA LEU A 109 4.10 -6.09 -6.50
C LEU A 109 4.84 -5.64 -7.75
N ALA A 110 6.13 -5.35 -7.64
CA ALA A 110 6.91 -4.87 -8.79
C ALA A 110 6.90 -5.87 -9.96
N LYS A 111 6.84 -7.18 -9.68
CA LYS A 111 6.73 -8.21 -10.72
C LYS A 111 5.28 -8.47 -11.17
N LYS A 112 4.29 -8.28 -10.30
CA LYS A 112 2.89 -8.65 -10.55
C LYS A 112 2.07 -7.53 -11.17
N LEU A 113 2.45 -6.26 -10.98
CA LEU A 113 1.66 -5.10 -11.41
C LEU A 113 1.43 -5.08 -12.92
N GLY A 114 2.44 -5.35 -13.75
CA GLY A 114 2.31 -5.33 -15.21
C GLY A 114 1.65 -4.04 -15.70
N ASP A 115 0.52 -4.16 -16.42
CA ASP A 115 -0.26 -3.03 -16.94
C ASP A 115 -0.86 -2.12 -15.85
N ASN A 116 -0.94 -2.59 -14.60
CA ASN A 116 -1.41 -1.80 -13.46
C ASN A 116 -0.33 -0.92 -12.83
N THR A 117 0.92 -0.97 -13.32
CA THR A 117 2.04 -0.19 -12.76
C THR A 117 1.73 1.30 -12.70
N ALA A 118 1.23 1.88 -13.78
CA ALA A 118 0.90 3.31 -13.84
C ALA A 118 -0.18 3.70 -12.80
N LYS A 119 -1.22 2.88 -12.65
CA LYS A 119 -2.27 3.10 -11.66
C LYS A 119 -1.73 3.00 -10.25
N PHE A 120 -0.90 2.00 -9.96
CA PHE A 120 -0.32 1.85 -8.63
C PHE A 120 0.66 2.97 -8.29
N MET A 121 1.46 3.41 -9.25
CA MET A 121 2.31 4.60 -9.08
C MET A 121 1.48 5.83 -8.73
N ASP A 122 0.34 6.03 -9.39
CA ASP A 122 -0.58 7.12 -9.06
C ASP A 122 -1.06 7.03 -7.60
N ILE A 123 -1.45 5.83 -7.14
CA ILE A 123 -1.87 5.61 -5.75
C ILE A 123 -0.74 5.93 -4.78
N LEU A 124 0.46 5.45 -5.07
CA LEU A 124 1.62 5.59 -4.19
C LEU A 124 2.06 7.06 -4.06
N VAL A 125 2.11 7.78 -5.18
CA VAL A 125 2.45 9.22 -5.19
C VAL A 125 1.34 10.03 -4.52
N GLY A 126 0.07 9.68 -4.77
CA GLY A 126 -1.11 10.21 -4.09
C GLY A 126 -1.01 10.14 -2.59
N LEU A 127 -0.68 8.95 -2.08
CA LEU A 127 -0.52 8.70 -0.66
C LEU A 127 0.58 9.56 -0.04
N ILE A 128 1.80 9.50 -0.59
CA ILE A 128 2.97 10.22 -0.05
C ILE A 128 2.80 11.75 -0.12
N SER A 129 2.02 12.24 -1.07
CA SER A 129 1.82 13.69 -1.24
C SER A 129 0.60 14.22 -0.49
N ALA A 130 -0.10 13.39 0.27
CA ALA A 130 -1.36 13.76 0.92
C ALA A 130 -1.17 14.74 2.08
N ASP A 131 -0.01 14.74 2.74
CA ASP A 131 0.32 15.57 3.90
C ASP A 131 1.08 16.87 3.56
N ASP A 132 1.08 17.24 2.27
CA ASP A 132 1.77 18.39 1.69
C ASP A 132 3.30 18.41 1.84
N LYS A 133 3.92 17.37 2.43
CA LYS A 133 5.36 17.33 2.70
C LYS A 133 5.94 15.93 2.51
N MET A 134 6.12 15.55 1.24
CA MET A 134 6.94 14.39 0.89
C MET A 134 8.33 14.52 1.53
N ASP A 135 8.60 13.69 2.54
CA ASP A 135 9.88 13.70 3.24
C ASP A 135 10.96 12.99 2.42
N LYS A 136 12.25 13.19 2.77
CA LYS A 136 13.37 12.58 2.01
C LYS A 136 13.35 11.05 2.01
N ARG A 137 12.76 10.42 3.02
CA ARG A 137 12.64 8.96 3.13
C ARG A 137 11.54 8.44 2.23
N GLU A 138 10.42 9.12 2.16
CA GLU A 138 9.32 8.79 1.25
C GLU A 138 9.70 9.05 -0.21
N GLU A 139 10.35 10.18 -0.50
CA GLU A 139 10.87 10.48 -1.84
C GLU A 139 11.85 9.39 -2.30
N LYS A 140 12.79 9.00 -1.42
CA LYS A 140 13.71 7.91 -1.71
C LYS A 140 12.99 6.58 -1.92
N PHE A 141 12.00 6.25 -1.10
CA PHE A 141 11.21 5.03 -1.27
C PHE A 141 10.52 5.01 -2.64
N LEU A 142 9.93 6.14 -3.01
CA LEU A 142 9.23 6.31 -4.27
C LEU A 142 10.16 6.16 -5.47
N GLU A 143 11.38 6.73 -5.40
CA GLU A 143 12.41 6.56 -6.42
C GLU A 143 12.90 5.11 -6.53
N ASP A 144 13.18 4.46 -5.40
CA ASP A 144 13.59 3.05 -5.34
C ASP A 144 12.50 2.15 -5.96
N PHE A 145 11.23 2.42 -5.63
CA PHE A 145 10.10 1.68 -6.18
C PHE A 145 9.92 1.93 -7.68
N ALA A 146 9.95 3.19 -8.13
CA ALA A 146 9.84 3.55 -9.54
C ALA A 146 10.91 2.84 -10.39
N HIS A 147 12.16 2.81 -9.91
CA HIS A 147 13.24 2.08 -10.57
C HIS A 147 12.98 0.56 -10.61
N LEU A 148 12.42 -0.03 -9.56
CA LEU A 148 12.06 -1.46 -9.54
C LEU A 148 10.98 -1.81 -10.57
N VAL A 149 10.01 -0.93 -10.79
CA VAL A 149 8.91 -1.15 -11.75
C VAL A 149 9.19 -0.60 -13.15
N GLY A 150 10.40 -0.08 -13.39
CA GLY A 150 10.80 0.42 -14.70
C GLY A 150 10.18 1.76 -15.08
N VAL A 151 9.70 2.54 -14.11
CA VAL A 151 9.19 3.90 -14.32
C VAL A 151 10.36 4.86 -14.41
N SER A 152 10.43 5.63 -15.50
CA SER A 152 11.50 6.60 -15.71
C SER A 152 11.39 7.79 -14.76
N GLY A 153 12.50 8.48 -14.51
CA GLY A 153 12.49 9.70 -13.69
C GLY A 153 11.57 10.80 -14.25
N LYS A 154 11.41 10.85 -15.58
CA LYS A 154 10.47 11.78 -16.23
C LYS A 154 9.02 11.43 -15.91
N GLU A 155 8.62 10.17 -16.07
CA GLU A 155 7.27 9.71 -15.71
C GLU A 155 7.00 9.89 -14.21
N LEU A 156 8.00 9.62 -13.37
CA LEU A 156 7.89 9.85 -11.93
C LEU A 156 7.60 11.32 -11.61
N GLN A 157 8.31 12.24 -12.26
CA GLN A 157 8.08 13.67 -12.11
C GLN A 157 6.68 14.08 -12.59
N GLU A 158 6.17 13.49 -13.67
CA GLU A 158 4.81 13.70 -14.16
C GLU A 158 3.75 13.24 -13.15
N TYR A 159 3.97 12.11 -12.47
CA TYR A 159 3.09 11.68 -11.37
C TYR A 159 3.09 12.70 -10.23
N LYS A 160 4.29 13.16 -9.79
CA LYS A 160 4.47 14.13 -8.69
C LYS A 160 3.76 15.45 -8.98
N VAL A 161 3.98 16.05 -10.16
CA VAL A 161 3.41 17.35 -10.53
C VAL A 161 1.89 17.33 -10.53
N ASN A 162 1.29 16.26 -11.04
CA ASN A 162 -0.16 16.16 -11.18
C ASN A 162 -0.87 15.67 -9.90
N CYS A 163 -0.11 15.17 -8.92
CA CYS A 163 -0.65 14.55 -7.72
C CYS A 163 -1.52 15.51 -6.90
N ARG A 164 -1.04 16.73 -6.64
CA ARG A 164 -1.74 17.68 -5.78
C ARG A 164 -3.11 18.05 -6.32
N PHE A 165 -3.20 18.26 -7.63
CA PHE A 165 -4.48 18.55 -8.28
C PHE A 165 -5.47 17.39 -8.08
N ARG A 166 -5.03 16.14 -8.30
CA ARG A 166 -5.84 14.93 -8.10
C ARG A 166 -6.28 14.74 -6.65
N LEU A 167 -5.44 15.06 -5.67
CA LEU A 167 -5.80 14.98 -4.24
C LEU A 167 -6.87 16.01 -3.86
N ILE A 168 -6.78 17.23 -4.37
CA ILE A 168 -7.80 18.27 -4.17
C ILE A 168 -9.13 17.87 -4.81
N GLU A 169 -9.09 17.33 -6.02
CA GLU A 169 -10.29 16.80 -6.69
C GLU A 169 -10.92 15.67 -5.88
N PHE A 170 -10.10 14.69 -5.47
CA PHE A 170 -10.54 13.58 -4.65
C PHE A 170 -11.17 14.04 -3.33
N GLN A 171 -10.53 14.97 -2.61
CA GLN A 171 -11.03 15.51 -1.36
C GLN A 171 -12.42 16.16 -1.53
N LYS A 172 -12.63 16.87 -2.64
CA LYS A 172 -13.93 17.47 -2.99
C LYS A 172 -14.96 16.41 -3.34
N GLU A 173 -14.59 15.41 -4.14
CA GLU A 173 -15.46 14.31 -4.55
C GLU A 173 -15.97 13.51 -3.33
N GLU A 174 -15.06 13.17 -2.42
CA GLU A 174 -15.36 12.41 -1.19
C GLU A 174 -15.90 13.31 -0.05
N LYS A 175 -16.06 14.62 -0.30
CA LYS A 175 -16.60 15.60 0.65
C LYS A 175 -15.88 15.60 2.01
N ILE A 176 -14.57 15.39 2.00
CA ILE A 176 -13.74 15.37 3.21
C ILE A 176 -13.41 16.82 3.59
N PRO A 177 -13.87 17.32 4.76
CA PRO A 177 -13.54 18.67 5.20
C PRO A 177 -12.02 18.85 5.33
N GLU A 178 -11.49 20.01 4.94
CA GLU A 178 -10.05 20.32 5.05
C GLU A 178 -9.52 20.15 6.47
N ALA A 179 -10.27 20.63 7.47
CA ALA A 179 -9.93 20.45 8.88
C ALA A 179 -9.86 18.98 9.33
N ALA A 180 -10.53 18.07 8.62
CA ALA A 180 -10.56 16.64 8.93
C ALA A 180 -9.57 15.82 8.08
N ALA A 181 -8.93 16.42 7.06
CA ALA A 181 -8.04 15.72 6.14
C ALA A 181 -6.80 15.18 6.88
N ASP A 182 -6.21 15.99 7.76
CA ASP A 182 -5.00 15.69 8.53
C ASP A 182 -5.27 14.92 9.83
N GLU A 183 -6.54 14.74 10.21
CA GLU A 183 -6.88 14.00 11.42
C GLU A 183 -6.42 12.54 11.28
N SER A 184 -5.61 12.07 12.23
CA SER A 184 -5.18 10.67 12.23
C SER A 184 -6.37 9.74 12.39
N GLN A 185 -6.43 8.70 11.55
CA GLN A 185 -7.45 7.65 11.70
C GLN A 185 -7.17 6.83 12.96
N PRO A 186 -8.17 6.64 13.85
CA PRO A 186 -8.01 5.74 14.97
C PRO A 186 -7.79 4.32 14.44
N HIS A 187 -6.77 3.65 14.96
CA HIS A 187 -6.49 2.29 14.52
C HIS A 187 -7.56 1.33 15.04
N PRO A 188 -8.06 0.43 14.18
CA PRO A 188 -9.00 -0.59 14.60
C PRO A 188 -8.30 -1.57 15.57
N GLU A 189 -8.91 -1.75 16.75
CA GLU A 189 -8.48 -2.75 17.72
C GLU A 189 -8.96 -4.14 17.30
N ILE A 190 -8.21 -4.77 16.40
CA ILE A 190 -8.47 -6.14 15.99
C ILE A 190 -7.79 -7.08 16.98
N LYS A 191 -8.58 -7.86 17.74
CA LYS A 191 -8.09 -9.00 18.51
C LYS A 191 -7.71 -10.10 17.52
N LEU A 192 -6.40 -10.34 17.39
CA LEU A 192 -5.88 -11.46 16.63
C LEU A 192 -5.61 -12.58 17.64
N GLU A 193 -6.41 -13.64 17.60
CA GLU A 193 -6.05 -14.89 18.25
C GLU A 193 -4.93 -15.51 17.40
N LEU A 194 -3.70 -15.30 17.83
CA LEU A 194 -2.50 -15.84 17.21
C LEU A 194 -2.12 -17.11 17.97
N ASP A 195 -2.60 -18.26 17.50
CA ASP A 195 -2.03 -19.54 17.89
C ASP A 195 -0.67 -19.66 17.19
N PHE A 196 0.42 -19.48 17.95
CA PHE A 196 1.80 -19.66 17.48
C PHE A 196 2.28 -21.09 17.69
#